data_AF-A0A2Z4L7C2-F1
#
_entry.id   AF-A0A2Z4L7C2-F1
#
_cell.length_a   1.000
_cell.length_b   1.000
_cell.length_c   1.000
_cell.angle_alpha   90.00
_cell.angle_beta   90.00
_cell.angle_gamma   90.00
#
_symmetry.space_group_name_H-M   'P 1'
#
loop_
_entity.id
_entity.type
_entity.pdbx_description
1 polymer ?
#
loop_
_entity_poly.entity_id
_entity_poly.type
_entity_poly.pdbx_seq_one_letter_code
_entity_poly.pdbx_strand_id
1 'polypeptide(L)'
;MNKKNTLLLLVIMIVSSTTVMATDTDGYTYDDKEFTNMTALYENNITMATNFNNTTIEELLKNNRNDTNDSQLWDKSRPIYFAMDHANADDEKIRDTIVNKLRKNGFNVVKAEIGPNEMSQNTHELYENNITNAVVFHLFNGVDPSTIRELASDGDDNMGKIVRSNGNDVVLAWFYDSADPVSAEGSAYEYVPGSETGPGLDNPGQYMIDNDIVGICTSSDMGNHNESADYTGEKTAEEFMKLFKD
;
A
#
# COMPACT_ATOMS: atom_id res chain seq x y z
N MET A 1 16.90 15.03 33.37
CA MET A 1 16.88 15.21 31.91
C MET A 1 15.78 14.33 31.33
N ASN A 2 14.78 14.92 30.68
CA ASN A 2 13.62 14.20 30.16
C ASN A 2 14.04 13.39 28.92
N LYS A 3 13.74 12.08 28.88
CA LYS A 3 14.20 11.16 27.81
C LYS A 3 13.78 11.60 26.39
N LYS A 4 12.70 12.38 26.28
CA LYS A 4 12.24 13.01 25.03
C LYS A 4 13.22 14.06 24.47
N ASN A 5 13.97 14.76 25.33
CA ASN A 5 14.91 15.79 24.88
C ASN A 5 16.23 15.20 24.36
N THR A 6 16.56 13.97 24.76
CA THR A 6 17.79 13.29 24.30
C THR A 6 17.60 12.66 22.92
N LEU A 7 16.37 12.22 22.57
CA LEU A 7 16.06 11.66 21.25
C LEU A 7 16.01 12.75 20.17
N LEU A 8 15.51 13.95 20.52
CA LEU A 8 15.45 15.11 19.60
C LEU A 8 16.84 15.62 19.20
N LEU A 9 17.84 15.50 20.08
CA LEU A 9 19.24 15.86 19.80
C LEU A 9 19.92 14.86 18.86
N LEU A 10 19.45 13.61 18.79
CA LEU A 10 20.03 12.57 17.93
C LEU A 10 19.58 12.71 16.47
N VAL A 11 18.31 13.12 16.24
CA VAL A 11 17.77 13.34 14.88
C VAL A 11 18.39 14.58 14.23
N ILE A 12 18.76 15.60 15.00
CA ILE A 12 19.37 16.84 14.48
C ILE A 12 20.82 16.62 14.01
N MET A 13 21.57 15.66 14.57
CA MET A 13 22.96 15.42 14.12
C MET A 13 23.05 14.67 12.78
N ILE A 14 22.05 13.88 12.39
CA ILE A 14 22.12 13.02 11.20
C ILE A 14 21.97 13.84 9.89
N VAL A 15 21.46 15.08 9.94
CA VAL A 15 21.23 15.89 8.73
C VAL A 15 22.42 16.81 8.38
N SER A 16 23.54 16.73 9.09
CA SER A 16 24.66 17.68 8.91
C SER A 16 25.90 17.16 8.17
N SER A 17 25.80 16.04 7.46
CA SER A 17 26.96 15.55 6.69
C SER A 17 26.58 14.83 5.40
N THR A 18 26.28 15.58 4.34
CA THR A 18 26.70 15.29 2.95
C THR A 18 26.42 16.48 2.04
N THR A 19 27.43 17.32 1.81
CA THR A 19 27.50 18.15 0.60
C THR A 19 28.61 17.63 -0.30
N VAL A 20 28.26 17.02 -1.44
CA VAL A 20 29.07 17.03 -2.68
C VAL A 20 28.10 17.07 -3.87
N MET A 21 28.49 17.84 -4.88
CA MET A 21 27.68 18.57 -5.86
C MET A 21 27.19 17.81 -7.10
N ALA A 22 26.16 18.44 -7.73
CA ALA A 22 25.85 18.59 -9.17
C ALA A 22 25.22 17.37 -9.89
N THR A 23 24.20 17.50 -10.75
CA THR A 23 23.78 18.58 -11.69
C THR A 23 22.26 18.62 -11.94
N ASP A 24 21.80 19.80 -12.36
CA ASP A 24 20.43 20.23 -12.72
C ASP A 24 19.56 19.30 -13.56
N THR A 25 18.26 19.21 -13.22
CA THR A 25 17.18 19.71 -14.10
C THR A 25 15.85 19.87 -13.34
N ASP A 26 15.33 21.09 -13.42
CA ASP A 26 13.93 21.54 -13.30
C ASP A 26 13.16 21.40 -11.98
N GLY A 27 13.00 22.55 -11.31
CA GLY A 27 11.63 22.97 -10.96
C GLY A 27 11.22 23.08 -9.49
N TYR A 28 12.09 23.44 -8.55
CA TYR A 28 11.64 24.05 -7.28
C TYR A 28 12.61 25.16 -6.85
N THR A 29 12.16 26.42 -6.92
CA THR A 29 12.83 27.52 -6.20
C THR A 29 12.65 27.30 -4.71
N TYR A 30 13.65 26.72 -4.06
CA TYR A 30 13.78 26.81 -2.62
C TYR A 30 14.11 28.27 -2.28
N ASP A 31 13.21 28.92 -1.55
CA ASP A 31 13.43 30.26 -1.01
C ASP A 31 14.51 30.10 0.08
N ASP A 32 15.76 30.38 -0.27
CA ASP A 32 16.92 30.32 0.64
C ASP A 32 16.76 31.35 1.77
N LYS A 33 16.02 30.97 2.81
CA LYS A 33 15.97 31.74 4.04
C LYS A 33 17.21 31.45 4.86
N GLU A 34 18.21 32.31 4.75
CA GLU A 34 19.34 32.33 5.67
C GLU A 34 18.85 32.69 7.08
N PHE A 35 18.86 31.72 7.99
CA PHE A 35 18.60 31.96 9.42
C PHE A 35 19.89 32.39 10.10
N THR A 36 19.94 33.64 10.53
CA THR A 36 21.14 34.23 11.15
C THR A 36 21.32 33.86 12.63
N ASN A 37 20.33 33.20 13.25
CA ASN A 37 20.48 32.64 14.60
C ASN A 37 19.49 31.49 14.88
N MET A 38 19.84 30.67 15.88
CA MET A 38 19.07 29.49 16.31
C MET A 38 17.66 29.81 16.81
N THR A 39 17.43 31.02 17.32
CA THR A 39 16.11 31.44 17.80
C THR A 39 15.15 31.64 16.64
N ALA A 40 15.61 32.24 15.53
CA ALA A 40 14.81 32.44 14.32
C ALA A 40 14.44 31.11 13.64
N LEU A 41 15.33 30.12 13.67
CA LEU A 41 15.04 28.76 13.19
C LEU A 41 13.99 28.07 14.07
N TYR A 42 14.11 28.22 15.39
CA TYR A 42 13.17 27.61 16.34
C TYR A 42 11.77 28.20 16.24
N GLU A 43 11.65 29.52 16.09
CA GLU A 43 10.37 30.21 15.90
C GLU A 43 9.73 29.85 14.55
N ASN A 44 10.51 29.69 13.48
CA ASN A 44 10.00 29.23 12.19
C ASN A 44 9.45 27.80 12.30
N ASN A 45 10.20 26.88 12.92
CA ASN A 45 9.76 25.50 13.11
C ASN A 45 8.52 25.38 14.01
N ILE A 46 8.40 26.19 15.06
CA ILE A 46 7.18 26.24 15.87
C ILE A 46 6.01 26.74 15.03
N THR A 47 6.20 27.77 14.22
CA THR A 47 5.16 28.34 13.35
C THR A 47 4.69 27.34 12.29
N MET A 48 5.61 26.58 11.67
CA MET A 48 5.26 25.49 10.76
C MET A 48 4.52 24.36 11.48
N ALA A 49 4.97 23.96 12.68
CA ALA A 49 4.31 22.93 13.47
C ALA A 49 2.92 23.36 13.98
N THR A 50 2.70 24.66 14.25
CA THR A 50 1.37 25.17 14.62
C THR A 50 0.44 25.27 13.41
N ASN A 51 0.97 25.54 12.22
CA ASN A 51 0.19 25.50 10.98
C ASN A 51 -0.17 24.07 10.55
N PHE A 52 0.62 23.06 10.91
CA PHE A 52 0.30 21.64 10.68
C PHE A 52 -0.82 21.09 11.58
N ASN A 53 -1.10 21.73 12.71
CA ASN A 53 -2.12 21.28 13.66
C ASN A 53 -3.54 21.77 13.36
N ASN A 54 -3.74 22.59 12.32
CA ASN A 54 -5.05 23.10 11.93
C ASN A 54 -5.56 22.59 10.58
N THR A 55 -4.81 21.70 9.93
CA THR A 55 -5.21 21.05 8.68
C THR A 55 -5.62 19.64 9.06
N THR A 56 -6.91 19.33 9.02
CA THR A 56 -7.39 17.95 9.22
C THR A 56 -6.72 17.04 8.18
N ILE A 57 -6.45 15.78 8.53
CA ILE A 57 -5.92 14.77 7.60
C ILE A 57 -6.76 14.73 6.30
N GLU A 58 -8.07 15.03 6.39
CA GLU A 58 -8.97 15.19 5.25
C GLU A 58 -8.62 16.34 4.28
N GLU A 59 -8.02 17.44 4.75
CA GLU A 59 -7.56 18.56 3.90
C GLU A 59 -6.20 18.26 3.25
N LEU A 60 -5.33 17.51 3.93
CA LEU A 60 -4.08 17.00 3.32
C LEU A 60 -4.36 15.99 2.21
N LEU A 61 -5.38 15.13 2.37
CA LEU A 61 -5.84 14.21 1.32
C LEU A 61 -6.55 14.93 0.16
N LYS A 62 -7.14 16.10 0.39
CA LYS A 62 -7.75 16.93 -0.67
C LYS A 62 -6.75 17.78 -1.44
N ASN A 63 -5.72 18.32 -0.78
CA ASN A 63 -4.78 19.25 -1.41
C ASN A 63 -3.61 18.56 -2.16
N ASN A 64 -3.37 17.26 -1.93
CA ASN A 64 -2.52 16.44 -2.80
C ASN A 64 -3.24 15.93 -4.07
N ARG A 65 -4.53 16.26 -4.24
CA ARG A 65 -5.24 16.10 -5.50
C ARG A 65 -5.17 17.41 -6.28
N ASN A 66 -4.06 17.67 -6.94
CA ASN A 66 -4.07 18.57 -8.09
C ASN A 66 -3.41 17.89 -9.29
N ASP A 67 -4.28 17.60 -10.25
CA ASP A 67 -4.06 17.44 -11.68
C ASP A 67 -3.29 16.21 -12.17
N THR A 68 -3.87 15.02 -11.92
CA THR A 68 -4.49 14.24 -13.02
C THR A 68 -5.44 13.17 -12.47
N ASN A 69 -6.64 13.15 -13.02
CA ASN A 69 -7.76 12.22 -12.80
C ASN A 69 -8.54 12.39 -11.47
N ASP A 70 -9.69 13.04 -11.60
CA ASP A 70 -10.93 12.60 -10.96
C ASP A 70 -10.89 11.09 -10.71
N SER A 71 -11.21 10.68 -9.49
CA SER A 71 -11.33 9.29 -9.04
C SER A 71 -11.98 8.42 -10.11
N GLN A 72 -11.17 7.80 -10.96
CA GLN A 72 -11.65 6.90 -11.98
C GLN A 72 -11.81 5.55 -11.30
N LEU A 73 -12.79 5.50 -10.41
CA LEU A 73 -13.38 4.28 -9.90
C LEU A 73 -13.45 3.27 -11.08
N TRP A 74 -12.95 2.06 -10.85
CA TRP A 74 -12.78 1.08 -11.92
C TRP A 74 -14.13 0.54 -12.42
N ASP A 75 -14.15 -0.05 -13.61
CA ASP A 75 -15.34 -0.70 -14.18
C ASP A 75 -15.49 -2.14 -13.65
N LYS A 76 -16.67 -2.48 -13.14
CA LYS A 76 -17.04 -3.82 -12.63
C LYS A 76 -16.93 -4.92 -13.70
N SER A 77 -16.96 -4.56 -14.99
CA SER A 77 -16.86 -5.51 -16.11
C SER A 77 -15.46 -6.12 -16.28
N ARG A 78 -14.44 -5.48 -15.71
CA ARG A 78 -13.04 -5.94 -15.81
C ARG A 78 -12.88 -7.33 -15.21
N PRO A 79 -12.17 -8.25 -15.89
CA PRO A 79 -11.94 -9.59 -15.38
C PRO A 79 -11.07 -9.54 -14.11
N ILE A 80 -11.55 -10.20 -13.06
CA ILE A 80 -10.84 -10.30 -11.77
C ILE A 80 -10.22 -11.68 -11.64
N TYR A 81 -8.91 -11.68 -11.45
CA TYR A 81 -8.10 -12.84 -11.14
C TYR A 81 -7.83 -12.84 -9.64
N PHE A 82 -8.67 -13.60 -8.92
CA PHE A 82 -8.61 -13.70 -7.47
C PHE A 82 -7.74 -14.90 -7.06
N ALA A 83 -6.87 -14.69 -6.08
CA ALA A 83 -6.20 -15.77 -5.36
C ALA A 83 -6.03 -15.39 -3.89
N MET A 84 -6.05 -16.40 -3.02
CA MET A 84 -5.77 -16.19 -1.59
C MET A 84 -4.81 -17.24 -1.03
N ASP A 85 -4.08 -16.84 0.00
CA ASP A 85 -3.28 -17.76 0.80
C ASP A 85 -4.17 -18.71 1.60
N HIS A 86 -3.58 -19.83 2.02
CA HIS A 86 -4.16 -20.63 3.08
C HIS A 86 -4.07 -19.90 4.42
N ALA A 87 -5.18 -19.84 5.15
CA ALA A 87 -5.22 -19.31 6.51
C ALA A 87 -5.70 -20.33 7.53
N ASN A 88 -6.76 -21.06 7.23
CA ASN A 88 -7.40 -21.98 8.16
C ASN A 88 -8.28 -23.02 7.45
N ALA A 89 -9.00 -23.83 8.22
CA ALA A 89 -9.86 -24.89 7.68
C ALA A 89 -11.07 -24.38 6.87
N ASP A 90 -11.43 -23.09 7.00
CA ASP A 90 -12.56 -22.44 6.34
C ASP A 90 -12.14 -21.63 5.09
N ASP A 91 -10.91 -21.77 4.58
CA ASP A 91 -10.42 -20.99 3.42
C ASP A 91 -11.36 -21.03 2.22
N GLU A 92 -11.89 -22.20 1.86
CA GLU A 92 -12.85 -22.35 0.76
C GLU A 92 -14.11 -21.52 0.99
N LYS A 93 -14.60 -21.48 2.23
CA LYS A 93 -15.78 -20.70 2.60
C LYS A 93 -15.50 -19.21 2.56
N ILE A 94 -14.31 -18.77 2.96
CA ILE A 94 -13.89 -17.37 2.90
C ILE A 94 -13.80 -16.93 1.42
N ARG A 95 -13.09 -17.69 0.58
CA ARG A 95 -13.05 -17.47 -0.87
C ARG A 95 -14.45 -17.38 -1.46
N ASP A 96 -15.29 -18.37 -1.20
CA ASP A 96 -16.62 -18.45 -1.79
C ASP A 96 -17.50 -17.28 -1.34
N THR A 97 -17.36 -16.82 -0.09
CA THR A 97 -18.07 -15.65 0.41
C THR A 97 -17.66 -14.39 -0.37
N ILE A 98 -16.37 -14.15 -0.54
CA ILE A 98 -15.84 -13.03 -1.34
C ILE A 98 -16.37 -13.11 -2.76
N VAL A 99 -16.12 -14.23 -3.44
CA VAL A 99 -16.45 -14.42 -4.86
C VAL A 99 -17.95 -14.29 -5.10
N ASN A 100 -18.78 -14.91 -4.26
CA ASN A 100 -20.24 -14.82 -4.41
C ASN A 100 -20.74 -13.40 -4.19
N LYS A 101 -20.17 -12.67 -3.22
CA LYS A 101 -20.54 -11.28 -2.97
C LYS A 101 -20.15 -10.37 -4.13
N LEU A 102 -18.94 -10.52 -4.66
CA LEU A 102 -18.50 -9.79 -5.85
C LEU A 102 -19.40 -10.09 -7.05
N ARG A 103 -19.63 -11.37 -7.38
CA ARG A 103 -20.49 -11.76 -8.51
C ARG A 103 -21.93 -11.26 -8.36
N LYS A 104 -22.49 -11.33 -7.16
CA LYS A 104 -23.83 -10.81 -6.86
C LYS A 104 -23.95 -9.30 -7.11
N ASN A 105 -22.84 -8.55 -6.98
CA ASN A 105 -22.76 -7.11 -7.24
C ASN A 105 -22.27 -6.78 -8.66
N GLY A 106 -22.29 -7.75 -9.59
CA GLY A 106 -22.04 -7.54 -11.01
C GLY A 106 -20.57 -7.59 -11.43
N PHE A 107 -19.67 -8.00 -10.53
CA PHE A 107 -18.25 -8.13 -10.85
C PHE A 107 -17.94 -9.41 -11.64
N ASN A 108 -17.02 -9.30 -12.59
CA ASN A 108 -16.57 -10.42 -13.43
C ASN A 108 -15.39 -11.18 -12.81
N VAL A 109 -15.64 -12.02 -11.80
CA VAL A 109 -14.61 -12.90 -11.22
C VAL A 109 -14.39 -14.12 -12.11
N VAL A 110 -13.30 -14.11 -12.87
CA VAL A 110 -12.98 -15.14 -13.88
C VAL A 110 -12.18 -16.30 -13.30
N LYS A 111 -11.37 -16.04 -12.27
CA LYS A 111 -10.56 -17.05 -11.58
C LYS A 111 -10.58 -16.79 -10.08
N ALA A 112 -10.62 -17.85 -9.29
CA ALA A 112 -10.67 -17.79 -7.83
C ALA A 112 -10.03 -19.04 -7.23
N GLU A 113 -8.77 -18.92 -6.82
CA GLU A 113 -7.95 -20.04 -6.37
C GLU A 113 -7.45 -19.84 -4.93
N ILE A 114 -7.01 -20.93 -4.29
CA ILE A 114 -6.45 -20.92 -2.93
C ILE A 114 -5.15 -21.68 -2.96
N GLY A 115 -4.08 -21.06 -2.46
CA GLY A 115 -2.83 -21.76 -2.22
C GLY A 115 -1.59 -20.91 -2.45
N PRO A 116 -0.43 -21.41 -1.98
CA PRO A 116 0.82 -20.66 -1.93
C PRO A 116 1.38 -20.27 -3.31
N ASN A 117 0.96 -20.95 -4.38
CA ASN A 117 1.43 -20.68 -5.74
C ASN A 117 0.37 -19.99 -6.61
N GLU A 118 -0.86 -19.84 -6.14
CA GLU A 118 -1.98 -19.44 -7.00
C GLU A 118 -1.91 -17.96 -7.39
N MET A 119 -1.35 -17.13 -6.52
CA MET A 119 -1.08 -15.72 -6.82
C MET A 119 -0.05 -15.57 -7.93
N SER A 120 1.05 -16.33 -7.87
CA SER A 120 2.06 -16.35 -8.93
C SER A 120 1.46 -16.89 -10.25
N GLN A 121 0.64 -17.95 -10.17
CA GLN A 121 -0.04 -18.50 -11.34
C GLN A 121 -1.00 -17.51 -12.01
N ASN A 122 -1.69 -16.65 -11.26
CA ASN A 122 -2.47 -15.56 -11.83
C ASN A 122 -1.58 -14.63 -12.65
N THR A 123 -0.47 -14.16 -12.07
CA THR A 123 0.47 -13.28 -12.77
C THR A 123 1.03 -13.92 -14.05
N HIS A 124 1.39 -15.22 -13.99
CA HIS A 124 1.81 -16.00 -15.15
C HIS A 124 0.72 -16.06 -16.22
N GLU A 125 -0.53 -16.36 -15.84
CA GLU A 125 -1.63 -16.45 -16.79
C GLU A 125 -1.87 -15.13 -17.51
N LEU A 126 -1.85 -14.00 -16.79
CA LEU A 126 -1.99 -12.67 -17.38
C LEU A 126 -0.83 -12.37 -18.36
N TYR A 127 0.39 -12.70 -17.97
CA TYR A 127 1.59 -12.48 -18.76
C TYR A 127 1.61 -13.32 -20.04
N GLU A 128 1.49 -14.64 -19.92
CA GLU A 128 1.63 -15.60 -21.02
C GLU A 128 0.53 -15.42 -22.08
N ASN A 129 -0.65 -14.98 -21.66
CA ASN A 129 -1.80 -14.76 -22.55
C ASN A 129 -1.98 -13.30 -22.99
N ASN A 130 -1.08 -12.39 -22.61
CA ASN A 130 -1.17 -10.95 -22.90
C ASN A 130 -2.53 -10.35 -22.50
N ILE A 131 -3.05 -10.74 -21.34
CA ILE A 131 -4.32 -10.22 -20.83
C ILE A 131 -4.10 -8.77 -20.39
N THR A 132 -5.04 -7.90 -20.78
CA THR A 132 -5.01 -6.45 -20.51
C THR A 132 -6.29 -6.04 -19.80
N ASN A 133 -6.26 -4.89 -19.12
CA ASN A 133 -7.41 -4.30 -18.42
C ASN A 133 -8.08 -5.24 -17.40
N ALA A 134 -7.32 -6.16 -16.80
CA ALA A 134 -7.76 -7.02 -15.71
C ALA A 134 -7.48 -6.39 -14.34
N VAL A 135 -7.98 -7.05 -13.29
CA VAL A 135 -7.64 -6.74 -11.90
C VAL A 135 -7.06 -8.01 -11.27
N VAL A 136 -5.83 -7.90 -10.77
CA VAL A 136 -5.18 -8.91 -9.94
C VAL A 136 -5.58 -8.64 -8.51
N PHE A 137 -6.32 -9.55 -7.89
CA PHE A 137 -6.80 -9.39 -6.52
C PHE A 137 -6.26 -10.52 -5.63
N HIS A 138 -5.19 -10.23 -4.90
CA HIS A 138 -4.49 -11.22 -4.08
C HIS A 138 -4.71 -10.95 -2.59
N LEU A 139 -5.06 -12.00 -1.85
CA LEU A 139 -5.42 -11.94 -0.43
C LEU A 139 -4.46 -12.78 0.43
N PHE A 140 -3.70 -12.12 1.29
CA PHE A 140 -2.56 -12.67 2.02
C PHE A 140 -2.86 -12.93 3.49
N ASN A 141 -2.38 -14.06 4.00
CA ASN A 141 -2.37 -14.38 5.43
C ASN A 141 -0.95 -14.23 6.01
N GLY A 142 -0.37 -13.06 5.80
CA GLY A 142 1.01 -12.73 6.15
C GLY A 142 1.50 -11.56 5.30
N VAL A 143 2.52 -10.85 5.78
CA VAL A 143 3.13 -9.77 5.02
C VAL A 143 4.53 -10.20 4.60
N ASP A 144 4.74 -10.40 3.30
CA ASP A 144 6.06 -10.65 2.71
C ASP A 144 6.46 -9.47 1.80
N PRO A 145 7.59 -8.79 2.07
CA PRO A 145 8.11 -7.73 1.21
C PRO A 145 8.28 -8.14 -0.25
N SER A 146 8.64 -9.40 -0.51
CA SER A 146 8.91 -9.90 -1.85
C SER A 146 7.65 -9.85 -2.70
N THR A 147 6.51 -10.22 -2.14
CA THR A 147 5.26 -10.26 -2.91
C THR A 147 4.74 -8.86 -3.26
N ILE A 148 4.98 -7.86 -2.40
CA ILE A 148 4.66 -6.46 -2.72
C ILE A 148 5.54 -5.97 -3.89
N ARG A 149 6.83 -6.32 -3.88
CA ARG A 149 7.78 -5.93 -4.95
C ARG A 149 7.55 -6.65 -6.27
N GLU A 150 7.13 -7.91 -6.25
CA GLU A 150 6.87 -8.69 -7.47
C GLU A 150 5.82 -8.04 -8.37
N LEU A 151 4.85 -7.34 -7.79
CA LEU A 151 3.76 -6.67 -8.52
C LEU A 151 3.92 -5.14 -8.61
N ALA A 152 5.05 -4.62 -8.14
CA ALA A 152 5.42 -3.21 -8.22
C ALA A 152 5.82 -2.82 -9.65
N SER A 153 5.48 -1.61 -10.07
CA SER A 153 5.84 -1.09 -11.39
C SER A 153 7.34 -0.79 -11.49
N ASP A 154 8.00 -0.51 -10.37
CA ASP A 154 9.46 -0.33 -10.26
C ASP A 154 10.23 -1.60 -9.85
N GLY A 155 9.54 -2.67 -9.43
CA GLY A 155 10.13 -3.88 -8.84
C GLY A 155 10.95 -4.73 -9.80
N ASP A 156 11.92 -5.52 -9.31
CA ASP A 156 12.88 -6.22 -10.18
C ASP A 156 12.29 -7.36 -11.03
N ASP A 157 11.05 -7.77 -10.78
CA ASP A 157 10.38 -8.80 -11.58
C ASP A 157 9.84 -8.23 -12.90
N ASN A 158 10.46 -8.66 -14.00
CA ASN A 158 10.03 -8.29 -15.35
C ASN A 158 8.60 -8.76 -15.67
N MET A 159 8.15 -9.89 -15.11
CA MET A 159 6.82 -10.42 -15.39
C MET A 159 5.74 -9.52 -14.79
N GLY A 160 5.84 -9.21 -13.50
CA GLY A 160 4.93 -8.30 -12.81
C GLY A 160 4.90 -6.92 -13.48
N LYS A 161 6.08 -6.36 -13.81
CA LYS A 161 6.18 -5.11 -14.58
C LYS A 161 5.42 -5.15 -15.90
N ILE A 162 5.55 -6.23 -16.68
CA ILE A 162 4.85 -6.38 -17.95
C ILE A 162 3.34 -6.50 -17.73
N VAL A 163 2.92 -7.30 -16.76
CA VAL A 163 1.50 -7.41 -16.37
C VAL A 163 0.93 -6.04 -16.01
N ARG A 164 1.62 -5.24 -15.19
CA ARG A 164 1.22 -3.86 -14.87
C ARG A 164 1.14 -2.96 -16.11
N SER A 165 2.17 -3.00 -16.96
CA SER A 165 2.25 -2.16 -18.16
C SER A 165 1.13 -2.43 -19.20
N ASN A 166 0.51 -3.61 -19.12
CA ASN A 166 -0.64 -4.02 -19.94
C ASN A 166 -1.98 -3.43 -19.43
N GLY A 167 -1.94 -2.45 -18.53
CA GLY A 167 -3.13 -1.79 -17.98
C GLY A 167 -3.87 -2.65 -16.96
N ASN A 168 -3.18 -3.61 -16.32
CA ASN A 168 -3.75 -4.41 -15.25
C ASN A 168 -3.52 -3.72 -13.90
N ASP A 169 -4.59 -3.61 -13.11
CA ASP A 169 -4.52 -3.06 -11.76
C ASP A 169 -4.23 -4.17 -10.75
N VAL A 170 -3.57 -3.80 -9.66
CA VAL A 170 -3.23 -4.72 -8.58
C VAL A 170 -3.87 -4.26 -7.28
N VAL A 171 -4.60 -5.17 -6.66
CA VAL A 171 -5.12 -5.03 -5.30
C VAL A 171 -4.51 -6.13 -4.45
N LEU A 172 -3.74 -5.73 -3.43
CA LEU A 172 -3.21 -6.62 -2.42
C LEU A 172 -3.99 -6.41 -1.13
N ALA A 173 -4.44 -7.50 -0.51
CA ALA A 173 -5.26 -7.43 0.69
C ALA A 173 -4.70 -8.32 1.81
N TRP A 174 -4.73 -7.84 3.04
CA TRP A 174 -4.35 -8.61 4.23
C TRP A 174 -5.57 -8.87 5.10
N PHE A 175 -5.76 -10.12 5.52
CA PHE A 175 -6.94 -10.55 6.28
C PHE A 175 -6.57 -11.43 7.46
N TYR A 176 -7.60 -11.93 8.15
CA TYR A 176 -7.46 -12.85 9.27
C TYR A 176 -6.54 -12.27 10.34
N ASP A 177 -5.43 -12.93 10.67
CA ASP A 177 -4.48 -12.51 11.70
C ASP A 177 -3.17 -11.97 11.14
N SER A 178 -3.13 -11.61 9.86
CA SER A 178 -1.98 -10.93 9.26
C SER A 178 -1.63 -9.64 10.00
N ALA A 179 -0.35 -9.26 10.00
CA ALA A 179 0.06 -7.89 10.31
C ALA A 179 -0.55 -6.90 9.30
N ASP A 180 -0.75 -5.66 9.72
CA ASP A 180 -1.27 -4.57 8.90
C ASP A 180 -0.12 -3.69 8.37
N PRO A 181 0.17 -3.73 7.06
CA PRO A 181 1.18 -2.88 6.42
C PRO A 181 0.60 -1.61 5.77
N VAL A 182 -0.71 -1.35 5.91
CA VAL A 182 -1.44 -0.29 5.20
C VAL A 182 -1.82 0.85 6.14
N SER A 183 -2.38 0.52 7.31
CA SER A 183 -2.90 1.51 8.26
C SER A 183 -1.79 2.10 9.13
N ALA A 184 -1.87 3.40 9.45
CA ALA A 184 -0.84 4.07 10.26
C ALA A 184 -0.68 3.51 11.69
N GLU A 185 -1.74 2.90 12.24
CA GLU A 185 -1.67 2.16 13.51
C GLU A 185 -1.15 0.71 13.37
N GLY A 186 -1.01 0.20 12.14
CA GLY A 186 -0.65 -1.19 11.88
C GLY A 186 0.76 -1.56 12.33
N SER A 187 0.91 -2.76 12.87
CA SER A 187 2.20 -3.25 13.38
C SER A 187 3.31 -3.35 12.33
N ALA A 188 2.95 -3.44 11.04
CA ALA A 188 3.87 -3.50 9.93
C ALA A 188 3.93 -2.21 9.10
N TYR A 189 3.28 -1.13 9.56
CA TYR A 189 3.18 0.13 8.83
C TYR A 189 4.53 0.79 8.52
N GLU A 190 5.43 0.83 9.51
CA GLU A 190 6.76 1.45 9.35
C GLU A 190 7.76 0.50 8.68
N TYR A 191 7.62 -0.81 8.90
CA TYR A 191 8.60 -1.79 8.45
C TYR A 191 8.04 -3.22 8.42
N VAL A 192 8.37 -3.93 7.35
CA VAL A 192 8.20 -5.39 7.25
C VAL A 192 9.59 -6.04 7.23
N PRO A 193 9.88 -6.97 8.15
CA PRO A 193 11.14 -7.70 8.13
C PRO A 193 11.30 -8.50 6.84
N GLY A 194 12.55 -8.61 6.38
CA GLY A 194 12.87 -9.46 5.25
C GLY A 194 12.58 -10.93 5.54
N SER A 195 12.41 -11.69 4.47
CA SER A 195 12.15 -13.13 4.50
C SER A 195 13.31 -13.88 3.85
N GLU A 196 13.17 -15.19 3.68
CA GLU A 196 14.14 -16.00 2.92
C GLU A 196 14.21 -15.59 1.44
N THR A 197 13.15 -14.94 0.93
CA THR A 197 12.98 -14.61 -0.50
C THR A 197 13.39 -13.19 -0.84
N GLY A 198 13.59 -12.31 0.16
CA GLY A 198 13.94 -10.93 -0.12
C GLY A 198 14.30 -10.07 1.10
N PRO A 199 14.88 -8.87 0.87
CA PRO A 199 15.20 -7.94 1.93
C PRO A 199 13.93 -7.40 2.61
N GLY A 200 14.09 -6.72 3.75
CA GLY A 200 12.98 -6.01 4.40
C GLY A 200 12.48 -4.83 3.58
N LEU A 201 11.32 -4.30 3.94
CA LEU A 201 10.68 -3.16 3.27
C LEU A 201 10.26 -2.12 4.31
N ASP A 202 10.86 -0.94 4.21
CA ASP A 202 10.44 0.23 4.98
C ASP A 202 9.20 0.87 4.34
N ASN A 203 8.27 1.36 5.17
CA ASN A 203 7.04 2.03 4.76
C ASN A 203 6.28 1.30 3.63
N PRO A 204 5.90 0.01 3.80
CA PRO A 204 5.24 -0.78 2.77
C PRO A 204 4.00 -0.10 2.16
N GLY A 205 3.19 0.58 2.98
CA GLY A 205 2.02 1.35 2.51
C GLY A 205 2.39 2.44 1.50
N GLN A 206 3.46 3.21 1.78
CA GLN A 206 3.96 4.23 0.86
C GLN A 206 4.56 3.60 -0.40
N TYR A 207 5.33 2.52 -0.26
CA TYR A 207 5.89 1.79 -1.41
C TYR A 207 4.79 1.29 -2.35
N MET A 208 3.68 0.80 -1.81
CA MET A 208 2.51 0.41 -2.60
C MET A 208 1.88 1.61 -3.34
N ILE A 209 1.72 2.75 -2.66
CA ILE A 209 1.20 3.98 -3.28
C ILE A 209 2.10 4.43 -4.43
N ASP A 210 3.42 4.46 -4.21
CA ASP A 210 4.41 4.89 -5.21
C ASP A 210 4.42 3.96 -6.45
N ASN A 211 3.89 2.74 -6.29
CA ASN A 211 3.80 1.72 -7.33
C ASN A 211 2.36 1.48 -7.83
N ASP A 212 1.42 2.38 -7.54
CA ASP A 212 0.01 2.29 -7.93
C ASP A 212 -0.62 0.93 -7.52
N ILE A 213 -0.19 0.35 -6.40
CA ILE A 213 -0.78 -0.85 -5.81
C ILE A 213 -1.81 -0.41 -4.77
N VAL A 214 -3.03 -0.93 -4.89
CA VAL A 214 -4.06 -0.69 -3.88
C VAL A 214 -3.92 -1.70 -2.75
N GLY A 215 -3.62 -1.20 -1.55
CA GLY A 215 -3.62 -2.00 -0.31
C GLY A 215 -4.99 -2.00 0.37
N ILE A 216 -5.48 -3.17 0.76
CA ILE A 216 -6.64 -3.34 1.64
C ILE A 216 -6.16 -4.05 2.91
N CYS A 217 -6.51 -3.53 4.09
CA CYS A 217 -6.29 -4.27 5.33
C CYS A 217 -7.61 -4.49 6.06
N THR A 218 -7.94 -5.76 6.26
CA THR A 218 -9.06 -6.26 7.06
C THR A 218 -8.56 -7.35 8.00
N SER A 219 -7.33 -7.24 8.49
CA SER A 219 -6.74 -8.20 9.44
C SER A 219 -6.93 -7.77 10.89
N SER A 220 -6.61 -8.66 11.82
CA SER A 220 -6.54 -8.38 13.26
C SER A 220 -5.26 -7.67 13.67
N ASP A 221 -4.35 -7.40 12.73
CA ASP A 221 -3.00 -6.92 12.99
C ASP A 221 -2.28 -7.75 14.06
N MET A 222 -2.16 -9.07 13.82
CA MET A 222 -1.63 -10.02 14.80
C MET A 222 -2.32 -9.97 16.18
N GLY A 223 -3.61 -9.66 16.19
CA GLY A 223 -4.45 -9.55 17.39
C GLY A 223 -4.49 -8.17 18.06
N ASN A 224 -3.80 -7.16 17.51
CA ASN A 224 -3.84 -5.78 18.04
C ASN A 224 -5.16 -5.06 17.73
N HIS A 225 -5.77 -5.36 16.59
CA HIS A 225 -6.99 -4.72 16.06
C HIS A 225 -8.05 -5.78 15.69
N ASN A 226 -8.49 -6.58 16.66
CA ASN A 226 -9.44 -7.69 16.40
C ASN A 226 -10.76 -7.23 15.75
N GLU A 227 -11.14 -5.96 15.92
CA GLU A 227 -12.32 -5.35 15.31
C GLU A 227 -12.19 -5.15 13.80
N SER A 228 -10.98 -4.97 13.25
CA SER A 228 -10.76 -4.87 11.80
C SER A 228 -10.74 -6.22 11.12
N ALA A 229 -10.41 -7.29 11.86
CA ALA A 229 -10.29 -8.66 11.36
C ALA A 229 -11.52 -9.15 10.57
N ASP A 230 -11.25 -9.75 9.41
CA ASP A 230 -12.21 -10.41 8.55
C ASP A 230 -11.94 -11.92 8.54
N TYR A 231 -12.77 -12.62 9.31
CA TYR A 231 -12.76 -14.07 9.43
C TYR A 231 -13.72 -14.75 8.44
N THR A 232 -14.47 -13.99 7.65
CA THR A 232 -15.51 -14.52 6.77
C THR A 232 -15.33 -14.14 5.31
N GLY A 233 -14.50 -13.14 5.01
CA GLY A 233 -14.33 -12.56 3.67
C GLY A 233 -15.37 -11.49 3.32
N GLU A 234 -16.25 -11.13 4.25
CA GLU A 234 -17.35 -10.18 3.99
C GLU A 234 -16.85 -8.74 3.89
N LYS A 235 -15.92 -8.35 4.77
CA LYS A 235 -15.34 -7.00 4.82
C LYS A 235 -14.36 -6.79 3.68
N THR A 236 -13.51 -7.77 3.40
CA THR A 236 -12.56 -7.76 2.29
C THR A 236 -13.28 -7.51 0.97
N ALA A 237 -14.40 -8.21 0.73
CA ALA A 237 -15.23 -7.96 -0.44
C ALA A 237 -15.85 -6.55 -0.44
N GLU A 238 -16.31 -6.05 0.71
CA GLU A 238 -16.86 -4.69 0.83
C GLU A 238 -15.82 -3.61 0.52
N GLU A 239 -14.62 -3.70 1.09
CA GLU A 239 -13.53 -2.75 0.80
C GLU A 239 -13.12 -2.81 -0.67
N PHE A 240 -13.01 -4.00 -1.26
CA PHE A 240 -12.71 -4.16 -2.68
C PHE A 240 -13.75 -3.48 -3.57
N MET A 241 -15.05 -3.65 -3.26
CA MET A 241 -16.12 -3.06 -4.07
C MET A 241 -16.10 -1.53 -4.07
N LYS A 242 -15.59 -0.88 -3.02
CA LYS A 242 -15.47 0.59 -2.95
C LYS A 242 -14.50 1.18 -3.98
N LEU A 243 -13.65 0.35 -4.59
CA LEU A 243 -12.69 0.77 -5.61
C LEU A 243 -13.34 1.00 -6.99
N PHE A 244 -14.60 0.63 -7.18
CA PHE A 244 -15.28 0.57 -8.47
C PHE A 244 -16.48 1.50 -8.55
N LYS A 245 -16.88 1.89 -9.77
CA LYS A 245 -18.07 2.70 -10.02
C LYS A 245 -19.30 1.86 -9.77
N ASP A 246 -20.35 2.49 -9.24
CA ASP A 246 -21.67 1.87 -9.12
C ASP A 246 -22.25 1.43 -10.46
#